data_AF-A0A6A4NUP3-F1
#
_entry.id   AF-A0A6A4NUP3-F1
#
_cell.length_a   1.000
_cell.length_b   1.000
_cell.length_c   1.000
_cell.angle_alpha   90.00
_cell.angle_beta   90.00
_cell.angle_gamma   90.00
#
_symmetry.space_group_name_H-M   'P 1'
#
loop_
_entity.id
_entity.type
_entity.pdbx_description
1 polymer ?
#
loop_
_entity_poly.entity_id
_entity_poly.type
_entity_poly.pdbx_seq_one_letter_code
_entity_poly.pdbx_strand_id
1 'polypeptide(L)'
;MEFNEGDHVFMRLVPTIGIGRVLKSRKLTLRFIGPYQILKRIGSVAYRVTLPSLLSNLHNVFHVSQLRKYIGDPPQVVEPD
;
A
#
# COMPACT_ATOMS: atom_id res chain seq x y z
N MET A 1 2.01 6.09 15.13
CA MET A 1 2.77 5.24 14.18
C MET A 1 3.36 6.17 13.15
N GLU A 2 4.67 6.19 13.01
CA GLU A 2 5.37 7.07 12.05
C GLU A 2 6.11 6.18 11.05
N PHE A 3 6.07 6.58 9.79
CA PHE A 3 6.76 5.88 8.70
C PHE A 3 7.88 6.77 8.17
N ASN A 4 8.97 6.15 7.74
CA ASN A 4 10.08 6.84 7.11
C ASN A 4 10.03 6.66 5.59
N GLU A 5 10.72 7.54 4.87
CA GLU A 5 10.96 7.38 3.44
C GLU A 5 11.75 6.08 3.22
N GLY A 6 11.30 5.23 2.30
CA GLY A 6 11.87 3.89 2.08
C GLY A 6 11.25 2.76 2.91
N ASP A 7 10.39 3.05 3.90
CA ASP A 7 9.69 2.02 4.66
C ASP A 7 8.63 1.34 3.78
N HIS A 8 8.45 0.02 3.94
CA HIS A 8 7.44 -0.75 3.23
C HIS A 8 6.15 -0.80 4.06
N VAL A 9 5.04 -0.44 3.42
CA VAL A 9 3.73 -0.37 4.07
C VAL A 9 2.66 -1.09 3.26
N PHE A 10 1.77 -1.77 3.96
CA PHE A 10 0.52 -2.26 3.41
C PHE A 10 -0.52 -1.15 3.39
N MET A 11 -1.14 -0.94 2.24
CA MET A 11 -2.21 0.04 2.10
C MET A 11 -3.58 -0.60 2.24
N ARG A 12 -4.41 -0.03 3.10
CA ARG A 12 -5.79 -0.47 3.32
C ARG A 12 -6.67 -0.08 2.14
N LEU A 13 -7.35 -1.05 1.56
CA LEU A 13 -8.43 -0.79 0.62
C LEU A 13 -9.73 -0.55 1.39
N VAL A 14 -10.33 0.61 1.17
CA VAL A 14 -11.74 0.83 1.50
C VAL A 14 -12.59 0.38 0.31
N PRO A 15 -13.78 -0.22 0.53
CA PRO A 15 -14.66 -0.66 -0.56
C PRO A 15 -15.12 0.47 -1.48
N THR A 16 -14.98 1.73 -1.05
CA THR A 16 -15.27 2.94 -1.82
C THR A 16 -14.20 3.28 -2.86
N ILE A 17 -12.98 2.76 -2.69
CA ILE A 17 -11.92 2.86 -3.69
C ILE A 17 -12.23 1.81 -4.77
N GLY A 18 -12.45 2.25 -6.01
CA GLY A 18 -12.93 1.44 -7.15
C GLY A 18 -12.12 0.17 -7.49
N ILE A 19 -11.04 -0.11 -6.74
CA ILE A 19 -10.30 -1.38 -6.72
C ILE A 19 -11.19 -2.55 -6.24
N GLY A 20 -12.27 -2.29 -5.50
CA GLY A 20 -13.20 -3.34 -5.06
C GLY A 20 -13.76 -4.19 -6.21
N ARG A 21 -13.81 -3.67 -7.45
CA ARG A 21 -14.15 -4.46 -8.65
C ARG A 21 -13.00 -5.36 -9.13
N VAL A 22 -11.75 -4.91 -9.03
CA VAL A 22 -10.55 -5.68 -9.43
C VAL A 22 -10.28 -6.82 -8.47
N LEU A 23 -10.50 -6.63 -7.16
CA LEU A 23 -10.23 -7.64 -6.13
C LEU A 23 -11.43 -8.53 -5.75
N LYS A 24 -12.58 -8.38 -6.43
CA LYS A 24 -13.86 -9.00 -6.02
C LYS A 24 -13.94 -10.53 -6.14
N SER A 25 -12.90 -11.19 -6.65
CA SER A 25 -12.92 -12.64 -6.95
C SER A 25 -12.34 -13.55 -5.86
N ARG A 26 -11.91 -13.03 -4.70
CA ARG A 26 -11.52 -13.88 -3.56
C ARG A 26 -12.44 -13.64 -2.38
N LYS A 27 -13.17 -14.70 -2.01
CA LYS A 27 -14.20 -14.85 -0.95
C LYS A 27 -13.78 -14.39 0.47
N LEU A 28 -12.54 -13.91 0.63
CA LEU A 28 -12.00 -13.19 1.77
C LEU A 28 -11.44 -11.85 1.23
N THR A 29 -12.17 -10.75 1.40
CA THR A 29 -11.75 -9.44 0.90
C THR A 29 -10.42 -9.06 1.55
N LEU A 30 -9.34 -9.03 0.78
CA LEU A 30 -8.06 -8.48 1.22
C LEU A 30 -8.29 -7.02 1.62
N ARG A 31 -8.32 -6.75 2.92
CA ARG A 31 -8.44 -5.40 3.47
C ARG A 31 -7.21 -4.54 3.18
N PHE A 32 -6.09 -5.17 2.82
CA PHE A 32 -4.81 -4.53 2.57
C PHE A 32 -4.19 -5.08 1.30
N ILE A 33 -3.58 -4.20 0.49
CA ILE A 33 -2.81 -4.57 -0.70
C ILE A 33 -1.35 -4.22 -0.51
N GLY A 34 -0.49 -5.11 -1.02
CA GLY A 34 0.93 -4.96 -1.35
C GLY A 34 1.87 -4.26 -0.35
N PRO A 35 3.14 -4.68 -0.23
CA PRO A 35 4.14 -3.77 0.30
C PRO A 35 4.38 -2.65 -0.73
N TYR A 36 4.00 -1.43 -0.37
CA TYR A 36 4.33 -0.22 -1.12
C TYR A 36 5.38 0.56 -0.38
N GLN A 37 6.32 1.14 -1.11
CA GLN A 37 7.36 1.95 -0.50
C GLN A 37 6.84 3.36 -0.24
N ILE A 38 7.10 3.90 0.94
CA ILE A 38 6.88 5.32 1.23
C ILE A 38 7.87 6.13 0.39
N LEU A 39 7.36 6.94 -0.53
CA LEU A 39 8.16 7.87 -1.32
C LEU A 39 8.55 9.11 -0.51
N LYS A 40 7.59 9.68 0.22
CA LYS A 40 7.78 10.93 0.94
C LYS A 40 6.79 11.09 2.08
N ARG A 41 7.23 11.67 3.21
CA ARG A 41 6.32 12.18 4.25
C ARG A 41 5.80 13.56 3.83
N ILE A 42 4.49 13.68 3.61
CA ILE A 42 3.84 14.95 3.20
C ILE A 42 3.43 15.77 4.43
N GLY A 43 3.13 15.10 5.55
CA GLY A 43 2.87 15.75 6.82
C GLY A 43 2.95 14.77 7.99
N SER A 44 2.51 15.19 9.17
CA SER A 44 2.51 14.31 10.35
C SER A 44 1.72 13.02 10.11
N VAL A 45 0.60 13.13 9.38
CA VAL A 45 -0.37 12.05 9.17
C VAL A 45 -0.55 11.62 7.71
N ALA A 46 0.12 12.28 6.76
CA ALA A 46 -0.05 12.04 5.33
C ALA A 46 1.26 11.61 4.69
N TYR A 47 1.24 10.47 3.99
CA TYR A 47 2.41 9.87 3.38
C TYR A 47 2.14 9.57 1.91
N ARG A 48 3.13 9.85 1.07
CA ARG A 48 3.11 9.49 -0.34
C ARG A 48 3.71 8.10 -0.51
N VAL A 49 3.04 7.22 -1.22
CA VAL A 49 3.47 5.83 -1.47
C VAL A 49 3.66 5.56 -2.96
N THR A 50 4.48 4.57 -3.30
CA THR A 50 4.58 4.07 -4.67
C THR A 50 3.29 3.34 -5.00
N LEU A 51 2.56 3.81 -6.02
CA LEU A 51 1.40 3.10 -6.55
C LEU A 51 1.77 2.45 -7.88
N PRO A 52 1.38 1.18 -8.12
CA PRO A 52 1.57 0.54 -9.40
C PRO A 52 0.67 1.23 -10.44
N SER A 53 1.06 1.19 -11.71
CA SER A 53 0.35 1.86 -12.80
C SER A 53 -1.14 1.51 -12.90
N LEU A 54 -1.51 0.28 -12.51
CA LEU A 54 -2.89 -0.19 -12.40
C LEU A 54 -3.75 0.66 -11.44
N LEU A 55 -3.11 1.23 -10.42
CA LEU A 55 -3.71 2.10 -9.40
C LEU A 55 -3.35 3.57 -9.61
N SER A 56 -2.80 3.95 -10.77
CA SER A 56 -2.42 5.34 -11.07
C SER A 56 -3.63 6.30 -11.08
N ASN A 57 -4.85 5.78 -11.19
CA ASN A 57 -6.09 6.56 -11.04
C ASN A 57 -6.37 6.96 -9.58
N LEU A 58 -5.64 6.40 -8.60
CA LEU A 58 -5.73 6.79 -7.20
C LEU A 58 -4.68 7.83 -6.86
N HIS A 59 -5.03 8.74 -5.95
CA HIS A 59 -4.05 9.62 -5.32
C HIS A 59 -3.03 8.78 -4.57
N ASN A 60 -1.75 9.09 -4.75
CA ASN A 60 -0.64 8.39 -4.09
C ASN A 60 -0.38 8.88 -2.66
N VAL A 61 -1.25 9.72 -2.10
CA VAL A 61 -1.14 10.25 -0.74
C VAL A 61 -2.21 9.63 0.13
N PHE A 62 -1.79 8.98 1.21
CA PHE A 62 -2.67 8.26 2.13
C PHE A 62 -2.49 8.72 3.56
N HIS A 63 -3.58 8.64 4.32
CA HIS A 63 -3.55 8.91 5.76
C HIS A 63 -2.87 7.74 6.50
N VAL A 64 -2.17 8.04 7.59
CA VAL A 64 -1.47 7.05 8.43
C VAL A 64 -2.37 5.89 8.88
N SER A 65 -3.67 6.15 9.11
CA SER A 65 -4.65 5.12 9.49
C SER A 65 -5.00 4.12 8.37
N GLN A 66 -4.69 4.46 7.13
CA GLN A 66 -4.84 3.59 5.97
C GLN A 66 -3.57 2.80 5.69
N LEU A 67 -2.47 3.07 6.38
CA LEU A 67 -1.19 2.39 6.20
C LEU A 67 -0.93 1.46 7.39
N ARG A 68 -0.38 0.28 7.10
CA ARG A 68 0.14 -0.64 8.11
C ARG A 68 1.59 -0.94 7.81
N LYS A 69 2.45 -0.89 8.83
CA LYS A 69 3.85 -1.28 8.68
C LYS A 69 3.95 -2.72 8.18
N TYR A 70 4.80 -2.95 7.19
CA TYR A 70 5.17 -4.29 6.77
C TYR A 70 6.07 -4.90 7.85
N ILE A 71 5.66 -6.03 8.45
CA ILE A 71 6.42 -6.77 9.47
C ILE A 71 6.72 -8.18 8.93
N GLY A 72 7.07 -8.27 7.66
CA GLY A 72 7.65 -9.49 7.07
C GLY A 72 9.14 -9.29 6.88
N ASP A 73 9.88 -10.41 6.80
CA ASP A 73 11.21 -10.41 6.19
C ASP A 73 11.16 -9.67 4.85
N PRO A 74 12.17 -8.86 4.50
CA PRO A 74 12.24 -8.25 3.17
C PRO A 74 11.97 -9.35 2.14
N PRO A 75 11.22 -9.07 1.06
CA PRO A 75 11.01 -10.07 0.02
C PRO A 75 12.39 -10.48 -0.48
N GLN A 76 12.81 -11.67 -0.06
CA GLN A 76 13.81 -12.47 -0.74
C GLN A 76 13.35 -12.48 -2.20
N VAL A 77 13.99 -11.63 -3.00
CA VAL A 77 13.85 -11.61 -4.44
C VAL A 77 14.31 -13.00 -4.84
N VAL A 78 13.37 -13.91 -5.06
CA VAL A 78 13.67 -15.16 -5.75
C VAL A 78 13.91 -14.73 -7.19
N GLU A 79 15.19 -14.52 -7.50
CA GLU A 79 15.72 -14.39 -8.83
C GLU A 79 15.26 -15.63 -9.63
N PRO A 80 14.48 -15.48 -10.70
CA PRO A 80 14.23 -16.60 -11.60
C PRO A 80 15.48 -16.82 -12.45
N ASP A 81 16.05 -18.01 -12.36
CA ASP A 81 17.07 -18.57 -13.28
C ASP A 81 16.58 -18.55 -14.74
#